data_AF-A0A5A7ZKH9-F1
#
_entry.id   AF-A0A5A7ZKH9-F1
#
_cell.length_a   1.000
_cell.length_b   1.000
_cell.length_c   1.000
_cell.angle_alpha   90.00
_cell.angle_beta   90.00
_cell.angle_gamma   90.00
#
_symmetry.space_group_name_H-M   'P 1'
#
loop_
_entity.id
_entity.type
_entity.pdbx_description
1 polymer ?
#
loop_
_entity_poly.entity_id
_entity_poly.type
_entity_poly.pdbx_seq_one_letter_code
_entity_poly.pdbx_strand_id
1 'polypeptide(L)' 'VRQYLLAGAIDELHLAVSPVVLGRGEHLFADIDLPGLGYRVTETVPTELVTHIVLTR' A
#
# COMPACT_ATOMS: atom_id res chain seq x y z
N VAL A 1 1.05 9.93 -5.86
CA VAL A 1 1.57 8.94 -4.88
C VAL A 1 2.83 8.24 -5.38
N ARG A 2 2.81 7.52 -6.51
CA ARG A 2 3.98 6.78 -7.04
C ARG A 2 5.29 7.58 -7.07
N GLN A 3 5.26 8.82 -7.57
CA GLN A 3 6.44 9.70 -7.59
C GLN A 3 7.07 9.95 -6.21
N TYR A 4 6.24 10.05 -5.16
CA TYR A 4 6.71 10.29 -3.80
C TYR A 4 7.18 9.00 -3.11
N LEU A 5 6.53 7.85 -3.40
CA LEU A 5 7.01 6.54 -2.97
C LEU A 5 8.40 6.25 -3.53
N LEU A 6 8.59 6.46 -4.83
CA LEU A 6 9.88 6.24 -5.51
C LEU A 6 10.96 7.22 -5.03
N ALA A 7 10.58 8.46 -4.69
CA ALA A 7 11.47 9.44 -4.08
C ALA A 7 11.77 9.17 -2.60
N GLY A 8 11.13 8.16 -1.99
CA GLY A 8 11.27 7.88 -0.56
C GLY A 8 10.79 9.04 0.33
N ALA A 9 9.78 9.79 -0.13
CA ALA A 9 9.24 10.96 0.57
C ALA A 9 7.99 10.64 1.41
N ILE A 10 7.66 9.36 1.57
CA ILE A 10 6.54 8.88 2.36
C ILE A 10 7.11 7.99 3.47
N ASP A 11 6.90 8.35 4.73
CA ASP A 11 7.39 7.55 5.85
C ASP A 11 6.35 6.52 6.33
N GLU A 12 5.07 6.82 6.13
CA GLU A 12 3.94 5.95 6.47
C GLU A 12 2.89 5.93 5.36
N LEU A 13 2.36 4.74 5.07
CA LEU A 13 1.31 4.50 4.08
C LEU A 13 0.20 3.65 4.69
N HIS A 14 -0.99 4.23 4.82
CA HIS A 14 -2.19 3.53 5.26
C HIS A 14 -3.03 3.10 4.05
N LEU A 15 -3.26 1.80 3.93
CA LEU A 15 -4.02 1.16 2.84
C LEU A 15 -5.30 0.54 3.37
N ALA A 16 -6.40 0.71 2.65
CA ALA A 16 -7.64 -0.04 2.86
C ALA A 16 -7.81 -1.04 1.71
N VAL A 17 -7.61 -2.33 2.00
CA VAL A 17 -7.76 -3.42 1.03
C VAL A 17 -9.20 -3.91 1.10
N SER A 18 -9.99 -3.63 0.06
CA SER A 18 -11.36 -4.12 -0.06
C SER A 18 -11.40 -5.52 -0.69
N PRO A 19 -12.25 -6.45 -0.23
CA PRO A 19 -12.36 -7.80 -0.77
C PRO A 19 -13.18 -7.83 -2.08
N VAL A 20 -12.78 -7.01 -3.06
CA VAL A 20 -13.45 -6.88 -4.36
C VAL A 20 -12.47 -7.12 -5.51
N VAL A 21 -12.89 -7.89 -6.51
CA VAL A 21 -12.12 -8.11 -7.74
C VAL A 21 -12.57 -7.12 -8.80
N LEU A 22 -11.74 -6.11 -9.10
CA LEU A 22 -12.06 -5.06 -10.08
C LEU A 22 -11.85 -5.48 -11.54
N GLY A 23 -10.96 -6.45 -11.80
CA GLY A 23 -10.64 -6.99 -13.13
C GLY A 23 -9.83 -6.06 -14.05
N ARG A 24 -10.02 -4.74 -13.96
CA ARG A 24 -9.27 -3.71 -14.71
C ARG A 24 -9.22 -2.40 -13.93
N GLY A 25 -8.21 -1.57 -14.18
CA GLY A 25 -8.08 -0.26 -13.56
C GLY A 25 -6.63 0.17 -13.42
N GLU A 26 -6.41 1.14 -12.55
CA GLU A 26 -5.07 1.63 -12.24
C GLU A 26 -4.41 0.79 -11.14
N HIS A 27 -3.24 0.24 -11.44
CA HIS A 27 -2.46 -0.53 -10.49
C HIS A 27 -1.60 0.42 -9.65
N LEU A 28 -2.00 0.65 -8.39
CA LEU A 28 -1.34 1.61 -7.50
C LEU A 28 0.17 1.39 -7.38
N PHE A 29 0.60 0.13 -7.29
CA PHE A 29 2.00 -0.29 -7.09
C PHE A 29 2.64 -0.90 -8.34
N ALA A 30 2.10 -0.64 -9.54
CA ALA A 30 2.77 -1.07 -10.76
C ALA A 30 4.23 -0.56 -10.79
N ASP A 31 5.16 -1.49 -11.03
CA ASP A 31 6.59 -1.25 -11.12
C ASP A 31 7.24 -0.62 -9.87
N ILE A 32 6.64 -0.80 -8.68
CA ILE A 32 7.18 -0.33 -7.40
C ILE A 32 7.49 -1.51 -6.47
N ASP A 33 8.77 -1.67 -6.13
CA ASP A 33 9.22 -2.61 -5.11
C ASP A 33 9.19 -1.95 -3.71
N LEU A 34 8.04 -2.05 -3.03
CA LEU A 34 7.89 -1.51 -1.68
C LEU A 34 8.90 -2.11 -0.67
N PRO A 35 9.12 -3.45 -0.62
CA PRO A 35 10.17 -4.02 0.22
C PRO A 35 11.58 -3.51 -0.10
N GLY A 36 11.92 -3.37 -1.37
CA GLY A 36 13.20 -2.81 -1.83
C GLY A 36 13.39 -1.33 -1.47
N LEU A 37 12.29 -0.57 -1.38
CA LEU A 37 12.28 0.81 -0.88
C LEU A 37 12.32 0.91 0.66
N GLY A 38 12.34 -0.22 1.37
CA GLY A 38 12.46 -0.29 2.84
C GLY A 38 11.13 -0.39 3.58
N TYR A 39 9.98 -0.33 2.92
CA TYR A 39 8.69 -0.41 3.60
C TYR A 39 8.44 -1.80 4.20
N ARG A 40 7.85 -1.82 5.39
CA ARG A 40 7.43 -3.03 6.11
C ARG A 40 6.03 -2.85 6.66
N VAL A 41 5.26 -3.94 6.69
CA VAL A 41 3.93 -3.93 7.32
C VAL A 41 4.13 -3.86 8.83
N THR A 42 3.58 -2.84 9.46
CA THR A 42 3.62 -2.65 10.92
C THR A 42 2.28 -2.92 11.57
N GLU A 43 1.18 -2.76 10.83
CA GLU A 43 -0.17 -2.99 11.34
C GLU A 43 -1.05 -3.65 10.29
N THR A 44 -1.94 -4.53 10.74
CA THR A 44 -2.99 -5.15 9.93
C THR A 44 -4.24 -5.31 10.79
N VAL A 45 -5.29 -4.55 10.45
CA VAL A 45 -6.57 -4.56 11.16
C VAL A 45 -7.70 -4.92 10.20
N PRO A 46 -8.28 -6.13 10.30
CA PRO A 46 -9.44 -6.51 9.52
C PRO A 46 -10.71 -5.83 10.04
N THR A 47 -11.60 -5.47 9.13
CA THR A 47 -12.97 -5.00 9.42
C THR A 47 -13.95 -5.70 8.49
N GLU A 48 -15.25 -5.43 8.65
CA GLU A 48 -16.31 -6.04 7.84
C GLU A 48 -16.15 -5.77 6.33
N LEU A 49 -15.69 -4.57 5.95
CA LEU A 49 -15.66 -4.15 4.54
C LEU A 49 -14.25 -4.04 3.96
N VAL A 50 -13.22 -3.89 4.80
CA VAL A 50 -11.83 -3.69 4.37
C VAL A 50 -10.84 -4.24 5.39
N THR A 51 -9.64 -4.58 4.93
CA THR A 51 -8.47 -4.77 5.79
C THR A 51 -7.62 -3.51 5.74
N HIS A 52 -7.45 -2.85 6.87
CA HIS A 52 -6.51 -1.75 7.04
C HIS A 52 -5.09 -2.31 7.18
N ILE A 53 -4.16 -1.83 6.37
CA ILE A 53 -2.74 -2.19 6.42
C ILE A 53 -1.92 -0.90 6.54
N VAL A 54 -1.04 -0.83 7.54
CA VAL A 54 -0.08 0.26 7.66
C VAL A 54 1.30 -0.26 7.27
N LEU A 55 1.95 0.46 6.36
CA LEU A 55 3.33 0.26 5.95
C LEU A 55 4.17 1.44 6.44
N THR A 56 5.28 1.17 7.10
CA THR A 56 6.26 2.19 7.48
C THR A 56 7.61 1.88 6.86
N ARG A 57 8.40 2.92 6.61
CA ARG A 57 9.79 2.81 6.16
C ARG A 57 10.76 3.17 7.27
#